data_AF-A0A6L6QM21-F1
#
_entry.id   AF-A0A6L6QM21-F1
#
_cell.length_a   1.000
_cell.length_b   1.000
_cell.length_c   1.000
_cell.angle_alpha   90.00
_cell.angle_beta   90.00
_cell.angle_gamma   90.00
#
_symmetry.space_group_name_H-M   'P 1'
#
loop_
_entity.id
_entity.type
_entity.pdbx_description
1 polymer ?
#
loop_
_entity_poly.entity_id
_entity_poly.type
_entity_poly.pdbx_seq_one_letter_code
_entity_poly.pdbx_strand_id
1 'polypeptide(L)'
;MLLLIVPSIFIAAVACGWLLLFPPRRAPSPRQRRLFLLGAGTVLLSATPPLLVRLLRPRQVLPAFDDSVRPADPQIAALLQGEQLVPPPPLPPLAFFAAEVELQRPMLWQADRDWQRLDKDFAQRLLAVFNVMRERHGYEMALLEGYRSPERQERLAAAGSHVSNARAFQSFHQYGLAADCAFVREGRLVISERDSWAMRGYQLYGEAAEAAGMVWGGRWAMMDLGHTELRTREARA
;
A
#
# COMPACT_ATOMS: atom_id res chain seq x y z
N MET A 1 -16.60 -0.29 16.73
CA MET A 1 -16.62 -1.67 17.26
C MET A 1 -16.38 -1.78 18.77
N LEU A 2 -15.59 -0.89 19.42
CA LEU A 2 -15.40 -0.93 20.89
C LEU A 2 -16.67 -0.62 21.71
N LEU A 3 -17.57 0.21 21.18
CA LEU A 3 -18.78 0.68 21.87
C LEU A 3 -19.81 -0.42 22.20
N LEU A 4 -19.74 -1.59 21.56
CA LEU A 4 -20.65 -2.70 21.83
C LEU A 4 -20.04 -3.81 22.69
N ILE A 5 -18.71 -3.88 22.80
CA ILE A 5 -18.02 -4.97 23.50
C ILE A 5 -18.12 -4.80 25.02
N VAL A 6 -17.92 -3.57 25.49
CA VAL A 6 -17.98 -3.23 26.92
C VAL A 6 -19.36 -3.51 27.54
N PRO A 7 -20.50 -3.08 26.93
CA PRO A 7 -21.81 -3.40 27.48
C PRO A 7 -22.13 -4.90 27.43
N SER A 8 -21.66 -5.65 26.43
CA SER A 8 -21.87 -7.11 26.37
C SER A 8 -21.12 -7.86 27.48
N ILE A 9 -19.88 -7.46 27.79
CA ILE A 9 -19.11 -8.05 28.90
C ILE A 9 -19.78 -7.72 30.24
N PHE A 10 -20.26 -6.48 30.40
CA PHE A 10 -20.97 -6.07 31.61
C PHE A 10 -22.26 -6.88 31.83
N ILE A 11 -23.09 -7.05 30.79
CA ILE A 11 -24.32 -7.85 30.87
C ILE A 11 -24.00 -9.32 31.20
N ALA A 12 -22.97 -9.90 30.58
CA ALA A 12 -22.56 -11.27 30.86
C ALA A 12 -22.05 -11.46 32.30
N ALA A 13 -21.26 -10.51 32.81
CA ALA A 13 -20.76 -10.51 34.19
C ALA A 13 -21.90 -10.36 35.21
N VAL A 14 -22.87 -9.48 34.95
CA VAL A 14 -24.05 -9.30 35.80
C VAL A 14 -24.91 -10.56 35.80
N ALA A 15 -25.14 -11.18 34.65
CA ALA A 15 -25.91 -12.43 34.55
C ALA A 15 -25.23 -13.59 35.29
N CYS A 16 -23.90 -13.74 35.17
CA CYS A 16 -23.14 -14.73 35.94
C CYS A 16 -23.17 -14.45 37.44
N GLY A 17 -22.97 -13.20 37.86
CA GLY A 17 -23.03 -12.81 39.27
C GLY A 17 -24.40 -13.06 39.89
N TRP A 18 -25.48 -12.78 39.15
CA TRP A 18 -26.84 -13.01 39.61
C TRP A 18 -27.15 -14.50 39.79
N LEU A 19 -26.68 -15.36 38.88
CA LEU A 19 -26.82 -16.82 38.99
C LEU A 19 -26.01 -17.44 40.12
N LEU A 20 -24.86 -16.85 40.48
CA LEU A 20 -24.05 -17.28 41.63
C LEU A 20 -24.69 -16.89 42.97
N LEU A 21 -25.26 -15.69 43.04
CA LEU A 21 -25.91 -15.17 44.26
C LEU A 21 -27.32 -15.74 44.48
N PHE A 22 -28.03 -16.10 43.40
CA PHE A 22 -29.37 -16.67 43.44
C PHE A 22 -29.43 -17.97 42.63
N PRO A 23 -28.82 -19.06 43.13
CA PRO A 23 -28.87 -20.34 42.44
C PRO A 23 -30.33 -20.81 42.30
N PRO A 24 -30.75 -21.29 41.12
CA PRO A 24 -32.11 -21.71 40.90
C PRO A 24 -32.47 -22.86 41.86
N ARG A 25 -33.52 -22.67 42.67
CA ARG A 25 -33.96 -23.64 43.69
C ARG A 25 -34.47 -24.97 43.10
N ARG A 26 -34.56 -25.11 41.78
CA ARG A 26 -34.96 -26.33 41.06
C ARG A 26 -33.96 -26.61 39.95
N ALA A 27 -33.52 -27.87 39.86
CA ALA A 27 -32.66 -28.31 38.76
C ALA A 27 -33.38 -28.07 37.41
N PRO A 28 -32.68 -27.56 36.38
CA PRO A 28 -33.29 -27.31 35.08
C PRO A 28 -33.79 -28.63 34.48
N SER A 29 -35.02 -28.60 33.99
CA SER A 29 -35.63 -29.76 33.34
C SER A 29 -34.85 -30.16 32.08
N PRO A 30 -34.98 -31.40 31.58
CA PRO A 30 -34.27 -31.86 30.38
C PRO A 30 -34.50 -30.95 29.17
N ARG A 31 -35.71 -30.38 29.03
CA ARG A 31 -36.05 -29.40 27.98
C ARG A 31 -35.30 -28.08 28.16
N GLN A 32 -35.22 -27.56 29.38
CA GLN A 32 -34.48 -26.34 29.67
C GLN A 32 -32.97 -26.51 29.43
N ARG A 33 -32.39 -27.64 29.84
CA ARG A 33 -30.98 -27.96 29.54
C ARG A 33 -30.71 -27.99 28.04
N ARG A 34 -31.63 -28.60 27.26
CA ARG A 34 -31.52 -28.64 25.80
C ARG A 34 -31.62 -27.24 25.19
N LEU A 35 -32.51 -26.37 25.66
CA LEU A 35 -32.59 -24.99 25.22
C LEU A 35 -31.32 -24.19 25.57
N PHE A 36 -30.75 -24.37 26.76
CA PHE A 36 -29.50 -23.71 27.14
C PHE A 36 -28.33 -24.17 26.28
N LEU A 37 -28.22 -25.48 26.00
CA LEU A 37 -27.19 -26.02 25.12
C LEU A 37 -27.34 -25.51 23.68
N LEU A 38 -28.57 -25.43 23.16
CA LEU A 38 -28.85 -24.87 21.83
C LEU A 38 -28.51 -23.38 21.77
N GLY A 39 -28.88 -22.60 22.79
CA GLY A 39 -28.56 -21.17 22.88
C GLY A 39 -27.06 -20.89 23.00
N ALA A 40 -26.34 -21.67 23.81
CA ALA A 40 -24.89 -21.59 23.90
C ALA A 40 -24.21 -21.94 22.57
N GLY A 41 -24.72 -22.98 21.88
CA GLY A 41 -24.24 -23.39 20.56
C GLY A 41 -24.42 -22.31 19.49
N THR A 42 -25.59 -21.66 19.43
CA THR A 42 -25.83 -20.56 18.47
C THR A 42 -24.98 -19.34 18.75
N VAL A 43 -24.79 -18.95 20.02
CA VAL A 43 -23.89 -17.84 20.38
C VAL A 43 -22.45 -18.16 19.95
N LEU A 44 -21.98 -19.38 20.19
CA LEU A 44 -20.64 -19.80 19.79
C LEU A 44 -20.47 -19.80 18.26
N LEU A 45 -21.43 -20.33 17.51
CA LEU A 45 -21.41 -20.31 16.04
C LEU A 45 -21.50 -18.89 15.45
N SER A 46 -22.21 -17.98 16.12
CA SER A 46 -22.36 -16.60 15.64
C SER A 46 -21.13 -15.74 15.95
N ALA A 47 -20.47 -16.00 17.09
CA ALA A 47 -19.31 -15.24 17.54
C ALA A 47 -18.00 -15.75 16.92
N THR A 48 -17.92 -17.01 16.49
CA THR A 48 -16.69 -17.59 15.95
C THR A 48 -16.21 -16.92 14.65
N PRO A 49 -17.02 -16.69 13.60
CA PRO A 49 -16.55 -16.06 12.37
C PRO A 49 -15.94 -14.66 12.56
N PRO A 50 -16.57 -13.70 13.28
CA PRO A 50 -15.96 -12.38 13.48
C PRO A 50 -14.71 -12.42 14.36
N LEU A 51 -14.64 -13.35 15.32
CA LEU A 51 -13.44 -13.55 16.14
C LEU A 51 -12.29 -14.14 15.29
N LEU A 52 -12.60 -15.10 14.43
CA LEU A 52 -11.66 -15.72 13.50
C LEU A 52 -11.12 -14.69 12.52
N VAL A 53 -12.00 -13.85 11.94
CA VAL A 53 -11.58 -12.73 11.07
C VAL A 53 -10.67 -11.78 11.83
N ARG A 54 -10.97 -11.44 13.08
CA ARG A 54 -10.10 -10.56 13.87
C ARG A 54 -8.73 -11.19 14.18
N LEU A 55 -8.69 -12.48 14.49
CA LEU A 55 -7.46 -13.21 14.84
C LEU A 55 -6.60 -13.52 13.62
N LEU A 56 -7.24 -13.82 12.47
CA LEU A 56 -6.57 -14.17 11.23
C LEU A 56 -6.34 -12.98 10.31
N ARG A 57 -6.93 -11.81 10.58
CA ARG A 57 -6.68 -10.60 9.78
C ARG A 57 -5.20 -10.26 9.92
N PRO A 58 -4.41 -10.36 8.83
CA PRO A 58 -3.04 -9.88 8.88
C PRO A 58 -3.10 -8.40 9.22
N ARG A 59 -2.44 -7.99 10.31
CA ARG A 59 -2.11 -6.59 10.48
C ARG A 59 -1.24 -6.24 9.28
N GLN A 60 -1.78 -5.47 8.34
CA GLN A 60 -0.99 -4.82 7.30
C GLN A 60 -0.16 -3.74 7.99
N VAL A 61 0.85 -4.19 8.72
CA VAL A 61 2.00 -3.37 9.09
C VAL A 61 2.86 -3.34 7.84
N LEU A 62 3.37 -2.15 7.49
CA LEU A 62 4.32 -1.98 6.40
C LEU A 62 5.37 -3.12 6.49
N PRO A 63 5.63 -3.87 5.40
CA PRO A 63 6.44 -5.07 5.50
C PRO A 63 7.82 -4.74 6.05
N ALA A 64 8.26 -5.53 7.02
CA ALA A 64 9.55 -5.34 7.67
C ALA A 64 10.68 -5.34 6.63
N PHE A 65 11.60 -4.39 6.82
CA PHE A 65 12.86 -4.21 6.10
C PHE A 65 13.59 -5.56 5.90
N ASP A 66 13.86 -5.91 4.64
CA ASP A 66 14.76 -7.01 4.28
C ASP A 66 16.13 -6.37 3.99
N ASP A 67 17.10 -6.69 4.85
CA ASP A 67 18.46 -6.16 4.89
C ASP A 67 19.37 -6.78 3.82
N SER A 68 18.80 -7.40 2.77
CA SER A 68 19.59 -7.91 1.65
C SER A 68 20.16 -6.75 0.83
N VAL A 69 21.28 -6.22 1.32
CA VAL A 69 22.13 -5.23 0.64
C VAL A 69 22.60 -5.88 -0.66
N ARG A 70 21.84 -5.69 -1.73
CA ARG A 70 22.36 -5.89 -3.08
C ARG A 70 23.51 -4.90 -3.26
N PRO A 71 24.63 -5.32 -3.86
CA PRO A 71 25.76 -4.43 -4.08
C PRO A 71 25.27 -3.19 -4.82
N ALA A 72 25.50 -2.01 -4.22
CA ALA A 72 25.11 -0.74 -4.80
C ALA A 72 25.79 -0.58 -6.16
N ASP A 73 25.02 -0.28 -7.21
CA ASP A 73 25.59 -0.01 -8.53
C ASP A 73 26.55 1.20 -8.42
N PRO A 74 27.81 1.07 -8.86
CA PRO A 74 28.82 2.10 -8.66
C PRO A 74 28.45 3.44 -9.31
N GLN A 75 27.68 3.47 -10.40
CA GLN A 75 27.20 4.73 -10.98
C GLN A 75 26.07 5.34 -10.16
N ILE A 76 25.15 4.54 -9.64
CA ILE A 76 24.09 5.04 -8.76
C ILE A 76 24.72 5.59 -7.48
N ALA A 77 25.69 4.87 -6.91
CA ALA A 77 26.47 5.34 -5.77
C ALA A 77 27.21 6.65 -6.10
N ALA A 78 27.85 6.76 -7.27
CA ALA A 78 28.53 7.97 -7.70
C ALA A 78 27.56 9.16 -7.90
N LEU A 79 26.39 8.93 -8.50
CA LEU A 79 25.36 9.95 -8.66
C LEU A 79 24.82 10.43 -7.32
N LEU A 80 24.63 9.52 -6.36
CA LEU A 80 24.19 9.86 -5.00
C LEU A 80 25.27 10.58 -4.17
N GLN A 81 26.55 10.41 -4.52
CA GLN A 81 27.67 11.12 -3.89
C GLN A 81 27.99 12.47 -4.56
N GLY A 82 27.48 12.71 -5.76
CA GLY A 82 27.71 13.90 -6.57
C GLY A 82 26.83 15.10 -6.18
N GLU A 83 26.72 16.05 -7.11
CA GLU A 83 25.83 17.22 -6.96
C GLU A 83 24.35 16.81 -6.94
N GLN A 84 23.53 17.62 -6.26
CA GLN A 84 22.09 17.39 -6.13
C GLN A 84 21.43 17.32 -7.50
N LEU A 85 20.85 16.16 -7.83
CA LEU A 85 20.16 15.96 -9.10
C LEU A 85 18.89 16.81 -9.15
N VAL A 86 18.61 17.34 -10.33
CA VAL A 86 17.43 18.16 -10.62
C VAL A 86 16.39 17.31 -11.35
N PRO A 87 15.09 17.40 -10.98
CA PRO A 87 14.02 16.74 -11.71
C PRO A 87 13.98 17.08 -13.20
N PRO A 88 13.60 16.12 -14.06
CA PRO A 88 13.32 16.44 -15.44
C PRO A 88 12.14 17.42 -15.55
N PRO A 89 12.06 18.19 -16.65
CA PRO A 89 10.91 19.05 -16.91
C PRO A 89 9.59 18.27 -16.83
N PRO A 90 8.53 18.83 -16.22
CA PRO A 90 7.24 18.15 -16.16
C PRO A 90 6.65 17.99 -17.56
N LEU A 91 5.97 16.87 -17.79
CA LEU A 91 5.20 16.67 -19.02
C LEU A 91 4.05 17.68 -19.12
N PRO A 92 3.63 18.07 -20.34
CA PRO A 92 2.45 18.88 -20.54
C PRO A 92 1.22 18.23 -19.86
N PRO A 93 0.34 19.00 -19.21
CA PRO A 93 -0.82 18.45 -18.52
C PRO A 93 -1.65 17.50 -19.39
N LEU A 94 -1.81 17.84 -20.68
CA LEU A 94 -2.58 17.07 -21.66
C LEU A 94 -2.10 15.62 -21.80
N ALA A 95 -0.82 15.33 -21.55
CA ALA A 95 -0.28 13.97 -21.59
C ALA A 95 -0.94 13.04 -20.57
N PHE A 96 -1.48 13.56 -19.47
CA PHE A 96 -2.14 12.79 -18.41
C PHE A 96 -3.67 12.70 -18.55
N PHE A 97 -4.28 13.41 -19.51
CA PHE A 97 -5.73 13.38 -19.77
C PHE A 97 -6.13 12.41 -20.89
N ALA A 98 -5.16 11.78 -21.54
CA ALA A 98 -5.43 10.85 -22.63
C ALA A 98 -6.27 9.65 -22.14
N ALA A 99 -7.22 9.19 -22.95
CA ALA A 99 -8.16 8.14 -22.54
C ALA A 99 -7.45 6.81 -22.23
N GLU A 100 -6.38 6.51 -22.97
CA GLU A 100 -5.51 5.37 -22.73
C GLU A 100 -4.80 5.46 -21.37
N VAL A 101 -4.48 6.67 -20.89
CA VAL A 101 -3.85 6.88 -19.58
C VAL A 101 -4.87 6.68 -18.47
N GLU A 102 -6.07 7.24 -18.59
CA GLU A 102 -7.15 7.08 -17.61
C GLU A 102 -7.58 5.61 -17.46
N LEU A 103 -7.56 4.83 -18.56
CA LEU A 103 -7.85 3.39 -18.53
C LEU A 103 -6.81 2.60 -17.72
N GLN A 104 -5.53 2.98 -17.80
CA GLN A 104 -4.44 2.30 -17.10
C GLN A 104 -4.33 2.74 -15.64
N ARG A 105 -4.51 4.04 -15.38
CA ARG A 105 -4.41 4.65 -14.06
C ARG A 105 -5.58 5.63 -13.87
N PRO A 106 -6.69 5.18 -13.25
CA PRO A 106 -7.85 6.03 -13.03
C PRO A 106 -7.51 7.26 -12.18
N MET A 107 -8.10 8.41 -12.52
CA MET A 107 -7.95 9.70 -11.85
C MET A 107 -6.49 10.19 -11.76
N LEU A 108 -5.64 9.80 -12.72
CA LEU A 108 -4.23 10.17 -12.71
C LEU A 108 -4.02 11.68 -12.92
N TRP A 109 -4.92 12.35 -13.61
CA TRP A 109 -4.89 13.81 -13.79
C TRP A 109 -4.92 14.60 -12.46
N GLN A 110 -5.43 14.01 -11.37
CA GLN A 110 -5.42 14.60 -10.02
C GLN A 110 -4.19 14.24 -9.19
N ALA A 111 -3.27 13.44 -9.73
CA ALA A 111 -2.07 13.02 -9.01
C ALA A 111 -1.12 14.19 -8.76
N ASP A 112 -0.46 14.17 -7.61
CA ASP A 112 0.59 15.13 -7.30
C ASP A 112 1.93 14.64 -7.89
N ARG A 113 2.63 15.54 -8.57
CA ARG A 113 3.93 15.28 -9.21
C ARG A 113 5.00 16.29 -8.76
N ASP A 114 4.73 17.00 -7.67
CA ASP A 114 5.66 17.93 -7.07
C ASP A 114 6.76 17.16 -6.33
N TRP A 115 7.96 17.17 -6.91
CA TRP A 115 9.15 16.56 -6.34
C TRP A 115 9.53 17.14 -4.97
N GLN A 116 9.12 18.38 -4.66
CA GLN A 116 9.40 19.00 -3.36
C GLN A 116 8.62 18.36 -2.21
N ARG A 117 7.57 17.59 -2.54
CA ARG A 117 6.76 16.86 -1.55
C ARG A 117 7.28 15.44 -1.27
N LEU A 118 8.32 15.01 -1.98
CA LEU A 118 9.00 13.76 -1.71
C LEU A 118 10.03 13.94 -0.60
N ASP A 119 10.31 12.86 0.12
CA ASP A 119 11.48 12.80 0.99
C ASP A 119 12.76 13.07 0.18
N LYS A 120 13.71 13.78 0.78
CA LYS A 120 14.90 14.27 0.06
C LYS A 120 15.80 13.13 -0.40
N ASP A 121 16.01 12.11 0.44
CA ASP A 121 16.84 10.95 0.09
C ASP A 121 16.14 10.11 -0.98
N PHE A 122 14.84 9.85 -0.80
CA PHE A 122 14.04 9.15 -1.80
C PHE A 122 14.06 9.87 -3.16
N ALA A 123 13.87 11.19 -3.17
CA ALA A 123 13.89 11.98 -4.39
C ALA A 123 15.24 11.86 -5.12
N GLN A 124 16.37 11.96 -4.40
CA GLN A 124 17.70 11.82 -5.02
C GLN A 124 17.95 10.42 -5.58
N ARG A 125 17.53 9.36 -4.87
CA ARG A 125 17.58 7.98 -5.38
C ARG A 125 16.75 7.80 -6.63
N LEU A 126 15.52 8.30 -6.64
CA LEU A 126 14.64 8.21 -7.80
C LEU A 126 15.21 9.00 -9.00
N LEU A 127 15.82 10.16 -8.77
CA LEU A 127 16.49 10.93 -9.83
C LEU A 127 17.72 10.21 -10.39
N ALA A 128 18.50 9.53 -9.54
CA ALA A 128 19.61 8.70 -9.99
C ALA A 128 19.11 7.56 -10.88
N VAL A 129 17.97 6.95 -10.54
CA VAL A 129 17.32 5.93 -11.38
C VAL A 129 16.86 6.51 -12.71
N PHE A 130 16.21 7.68 -12.72
CA PHE A 130 15.80 8.36 -13.96
C PHE A 130 17.02 8.64 -14.86
N ASN A 131 18.13 9.08 -14.27
CA ASN A 131 19.38 9.29 -15.00
C ASN A 131 19.90 7.98 -15.61
N VAL A 132 20.00 6.90 -14.82
CA VAL A 132 20.45 5.60 -15.32
C VAL A 132 19.56 5.08 -16.45
N MET A 133 18.24 5.20 -16.30
CA MET A 133 17.28 4.76 -17.31
C MET A 133 17.43 5.52 -18.63
N ARG A 134 17.65 6.83 -18.57
CA ARG A 134 17.91 7.64 -19.76
C ARG A 134 19.27 7.33 -20.37
N GLU A 135 20.35 7.44 -19.61
CA GLU A 135 21.72 7.40 -20.12
C GLU A 135 22.15 5.99 -20.56
N ARG A 136 21.74 4.94 -19.84
CA ARG A 136 22.16 3.56 -20.16
C ARG A 136 21.17 2.80 -21.03
N HIS A 137 19.89 3.12 -20.90
CA HIS A 137 18.83 2.30 -21.48
C HIS A 137 17.98 3.04 -22.51
N GLY A 138 18.14 4.36 -22.65
CA GLY A 138 17.39 5.17 -23.60
C GLY A 138 15.90 5.29 -23.26
N TYR A 139 15.54 5.12 -21.99
CA TYR A 139 14.16 5.28 -21.51
C TYR A 139 14.00 6.65 -20.86
N GLU A 140 13.27 7.53 -21.53
CA GLU A 140 12.72 8.73 -20.89
C GLU A 140 11.62 8.32 -19.91
N MET A 141 11.69 8.83 -18.70
CA MET A 141 10.77 8.49 -17.61
C MET A 141 9.93 9.70 -17.19
N ALA A 142 8.74 9.42 -16.67
CA ALA A 142 7.84 10.41 -16.09
C ALA A 142 7.31 9.96 -14.74
N LEU A 143 7.28 10.90 -13.80
CA LEU A 143 6.57 10.74 -12.52
C LEU A 143 5.06 10.81 -12.79
N LEU A 144 4.36 9.72 -12.52
CA LEU A 144 2.90 9.66 -12.61
C LEU A 144 2.27 10.20 -11.33
N GLU A 145 2.75 9.75 -10.16
CA GLU A 145 2.31 10.21 -8.85
C GLU A 145 3.44 10.06 -7.83
N GLY A 146 3.74 11.14 -7.11
CA GLY A 146 4.67 11.16 -5.98
C GLY A 146 3.90 11.18 -4.66
N TYR A 147 3.79 12.35 -4.03
CA TYR A 147 2.97 12.49 -2.82
C TYR A 147 1.49 12.18 -3.10
N ARG A 148 0.81 11.55 -2.14
CA ARG A 148 -0.64 11.32 -2.20
C ARG A 148 -1.29 11.77 -0.90
N SER A 149 -2.32 12.60 -0.98
CA SER A 149 -3.03 13.04 0.22
C SER A 149 -3.87 11.90 0.83
N PRO A 150 -4.12 11.91 2.15
CA PRO A 150 -5.04 10.96 2.79
C PRO A 150 -6.42 10.91 2.14
N GLU A 151 -6.95 12.07 1.73
CA GLU A 151 -8.27 12.18 1.08
C GLU A 151 -8.27 11.55 -0.31
N ARG A 152 -7.16 11.69 -1.06
CA ARG A 152 -7.01 11.01 -2.35
C ARG A 152 -6.87 9.51 -2.16
N GLN A 153 -6.10 9.07 -1.15
CA GLN A 153 -5.94 7.66 -0.84
C GLN A 153 -7.29 7.00 -0.48
N GLU A 154 -8.14 7.68 0.29
CA GLU A 154 -9.49 7.16 0.62
C GLU A 154 -10.39 7.09 -0.62
N ARG A 155 -10.30 8.07 -1.53
CA ARG A 155 -11.02 8.03 -2.82
C ARG A 155 -10.57 6.86 -3.70
N LEU A 156 -9.26 6.58 -3.76
CA LEU A 156 -8.73 5.43 -4.49
C LEU A 156 -9.17 4.11 -3.86
N ALA A 157 -9.15 4.01 -2.52
CA ALA A 157 -9.64 2.83 -1.82
C ALA A 157 -11.14 2.60 -2.06
N ALA A 158 -11.93 3.67 -2.13
CA ALA A 158 -13.37 3.60 -2.41
C ALA A 158 -13.67 3.20 -3.87
N ALA A 159 -12.77 3.46 -4.82
CA ALA A 159 -12.91 3.04 -6.22
C ALA A 159 -12.76 1.51 -6.41
N GLY A 160 -12.23 0.80 -5.41
CA GLY A 160 -12.18 -0.65 -5.36
C GLY A 160 -10.77 -1.21 -5.16
N SER A 161 -10.69 -2.47 -4.72
CA SER A 161 -9.43 -3.16 -4.41
C SER A 161 -8.50 -3.37 -5.61
N HIS A 162 -9.04 -3.26 -6.83
CA HIS A 162 -8.26 -3.30 -8.07
C HIS A 162 -7.47 -2.00 -8.32
N VAL A 163 -7.84 -0.89 -7.65
CA VAL A 163 -7.12 0.39 -7.72
C VAL A 163 -6.15 0.53 -6.55
N SER A 164 -6.63 0.37 -5.32
CA SER A 164 -5.77 0.37 -4.14
C SER A 164 -6.41 -0.39 -2.99
N ASN A 165 -5.59 -1.18 -2.28
CA ASN A 165 -6.00 -1.85 -1.04
C ASN A 165 -5.64 -1.03 0.22
N ALA A 166 -4.84 0.03 0.08
CA ALA A 166 -4.41 0.89 1.17
C ALA A 166 -5.47 1.96 1.44
N ARG A 167 -5.78 2.22 2.72
CA ARG A 167 -6.56 3.38 3.14
C ARG A 167 -5.67 4.55 3.52
N ALA A 168 -6.29 5.66 3.93
CA ALA A 168 -5.57 6.77 4.51
C ALA A 168 -4.56 6.32 5.59
N PHE A 169 -3.33 6.77 5.41
CA PHE A 169 -2.11 6.56 6.21
C PHE A 169 -1.54 5.14 6.14
N GLN A 170 -1.90 4.39 5.11
CA GLN A 170 -1.42 3.02 4.89
C GLN A 170 -0.54 2.89 3.64
N SER A 171 -0.14 4.01 3.03
CA SER A 171 0.65 4.06 1.80
C SER A 171 1.85 4.98 1.97
N PHE A 172 3.02 4.54 1.50
CA PHE A 172 4.27 5.33 1.54
C PHE A 172 4.18 6.64 0.73
N HIS A 173 3.29 6.73 -0.26
CA HIS A 173 3.03 7.98 -0.99
C HIS A 173 2.61 9.12 -0.07
N GLN A 174 1.93 8.82 1.05
CA GLN A 174 1.45 9.83 1.99
C GLN A 174 2.58 10.42 2.84
N TYR A 175 3.74 9.79 2.81
CA TYR A 175 4.95 10.20 3.52
C TYR A 175 6.03 10.69 2.55
N GLY A 176 5.72 10.83 1.25
CA GLY A 176 6.70 11.22 0.24
C GLY A 176 7.79 10.17 -0.02
N LEU A 177 7.56 8.92 0.38
CA LEU A 177 8.53 7.81 0.31
C LEU A 177 8.21 6.80 -0.80
N ALA A 178 7.25 7.10 -1.67
CA ALA A 178 6.93 6.26 -2.82
C ALA A 178 6.60 7.09 -4.05
N ALA A 179 6.78 6.47 -5.21
CA ALA A 179 6.48 7.06 -6.50
C ALA A 179 5.99 6.00 -7.48
N ASP A 180 4.98 6.39 -8.27
CA ASP A 180 4.52 5.66 -9.44
C ASP A 180 5.12 6.35 -10.67
N CYS A 181 5.83 5.59 -11.51
CA CYS A 181 6.50 6.09 -12.70
C CYS A 181 6.11 5.28 -13.95
N ALA A 182 6.27 5.89 -15.12
CA ALA A 182 6.15 5.22 -16.42
C ALA A 182 7.11 5.86 -17.45
N PHE A 183 6.99 5.43 -18.70
CA PHE A 183 7.91 5.83 -19.76
C PHE A 183 7.29 6.82 -20.72
N VAL A 184 8.15 7.60 -21.38
CA VAL A 184 7.78 8.53 -22.43
C VAL A 184 8.37 8.05 -23.75
N ARG A 185 7.51 7.90 -24.76
CA ARG A 185 7.93 7.58 -26.14
C ARG A 185 7.19 8.52 -27.08
N GLU A 186 7.93 9.25 -27.91
CA GLU A 186 7.36 10.22 -28.86
C GLU A 186 6.44 11.26 -28.19
N GLY A 187 6.83 11.74 -27.00
CA GLY A 187 6.05 12.71 -26.22
C GLY A 187 4.76 12.17 -25.60
N ARG A 188 4.50 10.86 -25.67
CA ARG A 188 3.35 10.20 -25.07
C ARG A 188 3.74 9.28 -23.93
N LEU A 189 2.87 9.18 -22.91
CA LEU A 189 3.03 8.22 -21.84
C LEU A 189 2.75 6.80 -22.34
N VAL A 190 3.67 5.89 -22.06
CA VAL A 190 3.49 4.46 -22.28
C VAL A 190 3.50 3.78 -20.92
N ILE A 191 2.31 3.43 -20.44
CA ILE A 191 2.10 2.90 -19.08
C ILE A 191 1.94 1.38 -19.09
N SER A 192 1.21 0.82 -20.06
CA SER A 192 0.83 -0.59 -20.01
C SER A 192 2.02 -1.51 -20.31
N GLU A 193 2.23 -2.49 -19.43
CA GLU A 193 3.17 -3.59 -19.59
C GLU A 193 2.81 -4.57 -20.72
N ARG A 194 1.62 -4.43 -21.32
CA ARG A 194 1.27 -5.15 -22.54
C ARG A 194 2.11 -4.70 -23.74
N ASP A 195 2.62 -3.46 -23.71
CA ASP A 195 3.65 -3.03 -24.65
C ASP A 195 4.99 -3.66 -24.22
N SER A 196 5.55 -4.54 -25.06
CA SER A 196 6.80 -5.24 -24.77
C SER A 196 7.99 -4.32 -24.50
N TRP A 197 8.01 -3.11 -25.10
CA TRP A 197 9.03 -2.10 -24.83
C TRP A 197 8.84 -1.52 -23.43
N ALA A 198 7.61 -1.20 -23.03
CA ALA A 198 7.34 -0.72 -21.67
C ALA A 198 7.63 -1.79 -20.61
N MET A 199 7.28 -3.06 -20.89
CA MET A 199 7.60 -4.18 -20.00
C MET A 199 9.10 -4.32 -19.78
N ARG A 200 9.91 -4.21 -20.85
CA ARG A 200 11.37 -4.20 -20.72
C ARG A 200 11.85 -2.99 -19.93
N GLY A 201 11.27 -1.83 -20.17
CA GLY A 201 11.54 -0.62 -19.39
C GLY A 201 11.29 -0.84 -17.89
N TYR A 202 10.17 -1.45 -17.51
CA TYR A 202 9.84 -1.70 -16.11
C TYR A 202 10.81 -2.68 -15.44
N GLN A 203 11.29 -3.70 -16.15
CA GLN A 203 12.31 -4.61 -15.62
C GLN A 203 13.61 -3.86 -15.31
N LEU A 204 14.08 -3.05 -16.25
CA LEU A 204 15.29 -2.24 -16.09
C LEU A 204 15.13 -1.19 -14.99
N TYR A 205 13.97 -0.53 -14.93
CA TYR A 205 13.61 0.42 -13.89
C TYR A 205 13.62 -0.25 -12.50
N GLY A 206 13.03 -1.43 -12.39
CA GLY A 206 13.02 -2.22 -11.17
C GLY A 206 14.43 -2.59 -10.69
N GLU A 207 15.27 -3.07 -11.60
CA GLU A 207 16.68 -3.39 -11.31
C GLU A 207 17.46 -2.16 -10.84
N ALA A 208 17.30 -1.01 -11.52
CA ALA A 208 17.93 0.25 -11.13
C ALA A 208 17.41 0.77 -9.77
N ALA A 209 16.11 0.66 -9.52
CA ALA A 209 15.50 1.04 -8.25
C ALA A 209 15.99 0.19 -7.07
N GLU A 210 16.04 -1.14 -7.26
CA GLU A 210 16.59 -2.06 -6.27
C GLU A 210 18.09 -1.76 -6.01
N ALA A 211 18.87 -1.46 -7.04
CA ALA A 211 20.27 -1.07 -6.92
C ALA A 211 20.46 0.29 -6.21
N ALA A 212 19.47 1.17 -6.27
CA ALA A 212 19.42 2.41 -5.51
C ALA A 212 18.88 2.24 -4.07
N GLY A 213 18.65 1.01 -3.61
CA GLY A 213 18.19 0.69 -2.25
C GLY A 213 16.69 0.92 -2.03
N MET A 214 15.90 1.03 -3.10
CA MET A 214 14.44 1.11 -3.03
C MET A 214 13.81 -0.28 -3.18
N VAL A 215 12.61 -0.45 -2.66
CA VAL A 215 11.77 -1.62 -2.93
C VAL A 215 10.97 -1.35 -4.19
N TRP A 216 10.96 -2.33 -5.10
CA TRP A 216 10.21 -2.25 -6.35
C TRP A 216 8.94 -3.12 -6.31
N GLY A 217 7.80 -2.53 -6.68
CA GLY A 217 6.48 -3.17 -6.66
C GLY A 217 6.32 -4.32 -7.66
N GLY A 218 7.20 -4.40 -8.67
CA GLY A 218 7.23 -5.53 -9.60
C GLY A 218 7.64 -6.88 -8.98
N ARG A 219 8.21 -6.87 -7.77
CA ARG A 219 8.46 -8.10 -6.99
C ARG A 219 7.23 -8.62 -6.25
N TRP A 220 6.15 -7.85 -6.18
CA TRP A 220 4.95 -8.23 -5.45
C TRP A 220 4.09 -9.21 -6.26
N ALA A 221 3.26 -9.99 -5.57
CA ALA A 221 2.34 -10.92 -6.23
C ALA A 221 1.37 -10.23 -7.20
N MET A 222 1.01 -8.96 -6.92
CA MET A 222 0.16 -8.14 -7.79
C MET A 222 0.92 -7.39 -8.89
N MET A 223 2.26 -7.43 -8.88
CA MET A 223 3.15 -6.83 -9.88
C MET A 223 2.87 -5.35 -10.19
N ASP A 224 3.03 -4.46 -9.20
CA ASP A 224 2.89 -3.03 -9.45
C ASP A 224 4.19 -2.46 -10.04
N LEU A 225 4.37 -2.66 -11.35
CA LEU A 225 5.63 -2.44 -12.06
C LEU A 225 6.12 -0.99 -12.07
N GLY A 226 5.20 -0.02 -12.02
CA GLY A 226 5.55 1.41 -11.98
C GLY A 226 5.94 1.90 -10.58
N HIS A 227 5.69 1.11 -9.54
CA HIS A 227 5.79 1.53 -8.15
C HIS A 227 7.18 1.28 -7.57
N THR A 228 7.73 2.29 -6.91
CA THR A 228 8.89 2.12 -6.01
C THR A 228 8.64 2.82 -4.68
N GLU A 229 9.20 2.26 -3.61
CA GLU A 229 9.12 2.83 -2.26
C GLU A 229 10.45 2.71 -1.52
N LEU A 230 10.79 3.72 -0.71
CA LEU A 230 11.92 3.67 0.21
C LEU A 230 11.43 3.34 1.61
N ARG A 231 11.88 2.20 2.12
CA ARG A 231 11.55 1.75 3.48
C ARG A 231 12.65 2.19 4.43
N THR A 232 12.44 3.33 5.09
CA THR A 232 13.34 3.78 6.17
C THR A 232 12.92 3.16 7.51
N ARG A 233 13.88 3.06 8.45
CA ARG A 233 13.60 2.56 9.81
C ARG A 233 12.60 3.44 10.57
N GLU A 234 12.54 4.74 10.24
CA GLU A 234 11.71 5.75 10.91
C GLU A 234 10.25 5.76 10.45
N ALA A 235 9.94 5.25 9.25
CA ALA A 235 8.57 5.14 8.72
C ALA A 235 7.69 4.09 9.45
N ARG A 236 8.09 3.65 10.65
CA ARG A 236 7.39 2.65 11.48
C ARG A 236 6.49 3.25 12.57
N ALA A 237 6.33 4.57 12.65
CA ALA A 237 5.54 5.24 13.69
C ALA A 237 4.04 5.34 13.33
#